data_AF-A0A8S0H918-F1
#
_entry.id   AF-A0A8S0H918-F1
#
_cell.length_a   1.000
_cell.length_b   1.000
_cell.length_c   1.000
_cell.angle_alpha   90.00
_cell.angle_beta   90.00
_cell.angle_gamma   90.00
#
_symmetry.space_group_name_H-M   'P 1'
#
loop_
_entity.id
_entity.type
_entity.pdbx_description
1 polymer ?
#
loop_
_entity_poly.entity_id
_entity_poly.type
_entity_poly.pdbx_seq_one_letter_code
_entity_poly.pdbx_strand_id
1 'polypeptide(L)'
;MRQRYLALLSVFASLPAMALTFQTRLESIEWTVEGDKFECRLIQPVTDFGSGEFVRRAGEQAIFRLKSFNPMQAGGSATLLAAAAPWQPGVATSTSGRSRPVPMGCCSTATRCRPDV
;
A
#
# COMPACT_ATOMS: atom_id res chain seq x y z
N MET A 1 12.13 43.52 -4.42
CA MET A 1 12.78 42.19 -4.41
C MET A 1 11.91 41.08 -3.82
N ARG A 2 11.26 41.27 -2.66
CA ARG A 2 10.41 40.25 -1.99
C ARG A 2 9.28 39.65 -2.86
N GLN A 3 8.65 40.45 -3.73
CA GLN A 3 7.57 40.00 -4.62
C GLN A 3 8.04 39.06 -5.75
N ARG A 4 9.29 39.22 -6.21
CA ARG A 4 9.90 38.30 -7.20
C ARG A 4 10.17 36.93 -6.59
N TYR A 5 10.62 36.90 -5.34
CA TYR A 5 10.82 35.65 -4.61
C TYR A 5 9.50 34.92 -4.35
N LEU A 6 8.44 35.63 -4.00
CA LEU A 6 7.10 35.04 -3.83
C LEU A 6 6.57 34.44 -5.14
N ALA A 7 6.75 35.13 -6.28
CA ALA A 7 6.35 34.61 -7.58
C ALA A 7 7.18 33.37 -8.01
N LEU A 8 8.48 33.35 -7.72
CA LEU A 8 9.33 32.18 -7.98
C LEU A 8 8.94 30.98 -7.10
N LEU A 9 8.62 31.21 -5.83
CA LEU A 9 8.15 30.16 -4.91
C LEU A 9 6.82 29.56 -5.33
N SER A 10 5.87 30.38 -5.82
CA SER A 10 4.57 29.87 -6.29
C SER A 10 4.70 29.02 -7.55
N VAL A 11 5.60 29.40 -8.47
CA VAL A 11 5.90 28.60 -9.67
C VAL A 11 6.54 27.27 -9.29
N PHE A 12 7.41 27.25 -8.29
CA PHE A 12 8.03 26.00 -7.82
C PHE A 12 7.03 25.08 -7.10
N ALA A 13 6.08 25.66 -6.36
CA ALA A 13 5.04 24.90 -5.67
C ALA A 13 4.01 24.27 -6.63
N SER A 14 3.88 24.78 -7.86
CA SER A 14 2.93 24.25 -8.86
C SER A 14 3.49 23.09 -9.69
N LEU A 15 4.73 22.64 -9.45
CA LEU A 15 5.24 21.48 -10.18
C LEU A 15 4.40 20.24 -9.83
N PRO A 16 4.06 19.40 -10.82
CA PRO A 16 3.29 18.18 -10.58
C PRO A 16 4.06 17.26 -9.64
N ALA A 17 3.37 16.75 -8.62
CA ALA A 17 3.92 15.72 -7.76
C ALA A 17 4.09 14.44 -8.57
N MET A 18 5.33 13.98 -8.73
CA MET A 18 5.63 12.71 -9.36
C MET A 18 5.24 11.58 -8.39
N ALA A 19 4.41 10.66 -8.85
CA ALA A 19 4.02 9.47 -8.11
C ALA A 19 4.51 8.23 -8.87
N LEU A 20 5.10 7.29 -8.13
CA LEU A 20 5.44 5.98 -8.66
C LEU A 20 4.20 5.08 -8.62
N THR A 21 3.97 4.34 -9.70
CA THR A 21 2.88 3.36 -9.78
C THR A 21 3.48 1.99 -10.08
N PHE A 22 3.01 0.99 -9.35
CA PHE A 22 3.41 -0.40 -9.52
C PHE A 22 2.21 -1.16 -10.08
N GLN A 23 2.39 -1.84 -11.21
CA GLN A 23 1.35 -2.61 -11.86
C GLN A 23 1.88 -4.00 -12.17
N THR A 24 1.23 -5.01 -11.60
CA THR A 24 1.44 -6.40 -11.99
C THR A 24 0.85 -6.63 -13.37
N ARG A 25 1.56 -7.40 -14.19
CA ARG A 25 1.02 -7.84 -15.47
C ARG A 25 -0.05 -8.89 -15.22
N LEU A 26 -1.09 -8.92 -16.04
CA LEU A 26 -2.26 -9.78 -15.84
C LEU A 26 -1.89 -11.27 -15.85
N GLU A 27 -0.92 -11.64 -16.68
CA GLU A 27 -0.38 -13.00 -16.80
C GLU A 27 0.35 -13.49 -15.54
N SER A 28 0.81 -12.59 -14.68
CA SER A 28 1.55 -12.91 -13.45
C SER A 28 0.72 -12.65 -12.19
N ILE A 29 -0.59 -12.43 -12.32
CA ILE A 29 -1.47 -12.26 -11.16
C ILE A 29 -1.76 -13.64 -10.59
N GLU A 30 -1.17 -13.91 -9.44
CA GLU A 30 -1.42 -15.10 -8.65
C GLU A 30 -2.12 -14.71 -7.35
N TRP A 31 -3.06 -15.53 -6.89
CA TRP A 31 -3.69 -15.37 -5.59
C TRP A 31 -3.48 -16.66 -4.82
N THR A 32 -2.73 -16.57 -3.72
CA THR A 32 -2.51 -17.70 -2.84
C THR A 32 -3.39 -17.56 -1.60
N VAL A 33 -4.02 -18.67 -1.22
CA VAL A 33 -4.84 -18.75 -0.01
C VAL A 33 -4.07 -19.60 0.98
N GLU A 34 -3.66 -18.98 2.08
CA GLU A 34 -3.01 -19.65 3.20
C GLU A 34 -3.94 -19.56 4.40
N GLY A 35 -4.31 -20.69 4.99
CA GLY A 35 -5.27 -20.72 6.08
C GLY A 35 -4.83 -21.66 7.19
N ASP A 36 -4.83 -21.15 8.42
CA ASP A 36 -4.82 -21.94 9.64
C ASP A 36 -6.16 -21.75 10.37
N LYS A 37 -6.46 -22.59 11.36
CA LYS A 37 -7.68 -22.52 12.19
C LYS A 37 -7.89 -21.15 12.85
N PHE A 38 -6.83 -20.37 13.03
CA PHE A 38 -6.88 -19.06 13.67
C PHE A 38 -6.85 -17.89 12.69
N GLU A 39 -6.32 -18.08 11.48
CA GLU A 39 -6.08 -16.98 10.55
C GLU A 39 -6.17 -17.46 9.10
N CYS A 40 -7.01 -16.80 8.31
CA CYS A 40 -7.05 -16.94 6.86
C CYS A 40 -6.36 -15.74 6.21
N ARG A 41 -5.44 -16.01 5.28
CA ARG A 41 -4.72 -15.01 4.51
C ARG A 41 -4.97 -15.25 3.03
N LEU A 42 -5.41 -14.21 2.35
CA LEU A 42 -5.44 -14.15 0.90
C LEU A 42 -4.33 -13.20 0.46
N ILE A 43 -3.33 -13.73 -0.24
CA ILE A 43 -2.10 -13.03 -0.57
C ILE A 43 -2.06 -12.78 -2.09
N GLN A 44 -1.79 -11.54 -2.45
CA GLN A 44 -1.50 -11.11 -3.82
C GLN A 44 -0.08 -10.53 -3.88
N PRO A 45 0.86 -11.15 -4.59
CA PRO A 45 2.15 -10.54 -4.86
C PRO A 45 1.96 -9.35 -5.82
N VAL A 46 2.63 -8.24 -5.50
CA VAL A 46 2.71 -7.03 -6.34
C VAL A 46 4.15 -6.87 -6.80
N THR A 47 4.40 -7.10 -8.09
CA THR A 47 5.73 -7.01 -8.69
C THR A 47 6.38 -5.67 -8.36
N ASP A 48 7.66 -5.71 -7.98
CA ASP A 48 8.51 -4.57 -7.62
C ASP A 48 8.06 -3.72 -6.40
N PHE A 49 6.93 -4.07 -5.77
CA PHE A 49 6.45 -3.38 -4.58
C PHE A 49 6.48 -4.28 -3.33
N GLY A 50 5.91 -5.49 -3.39
CA GLY A 50 5.76 -6.36 -2.24
C GLY A 50 4.56 -7.31 -2.35
N SER A 51 3.71 -7.36 -1.32
CA SER A 51 2.47 -8.15 -1.32
C SER A 51 1.31 -7.43 -0.63
N GLY A 52 0.11 -7.57 -1.19
CA GLY A 52 -1.15 -7.21 -0.54
C GLY A 52 -1.77 -8.44 0.11
N GLU A 53 -2.08 -8.36 1.41
CA GLU A 53 -2.61 -9.48 2.19
C GLU A 53 -3.94 -9.09 2.83
N PHE A 54 -4.99 -9.83 2.52
CA PHE A 54 -6.24 -9.78 3.28
C PHE A 54 -6.18 -10.83 4.38
N VAL A 55 -6.11 -10.36 5.62
CA VAL A 55 -5.97 -11.21 6.79
C VAL A 55 -7.27 -11.18 7.58
N ARG A 56 -7.82 -12.36 7.86
CA ARG A 56 -8.99 -12.53 8.73
C ARG A 56 -8.67 -13.51 9.84
N ARG A 57 -8.65 -13.01 11.07
CA ARG A 57 -8.50 -13.84 12.29
C ARG A 57 -9.85 -14.31 12.79
N ALA A 58 -9.86 -15.45 13.48
CA ALA A 58 -11.07 -15.98 14.08
C ALA A 58 -11.68 -14.97 15.07
N GLY A 59 -12.93 -14.56 14.84
CA GLY A 59 -13.62 -13.58 15.68
C GLY A 59 -13.25 -12.11 15.42
N GLU A 60 -12.32 -11.82 14.51
CA GLU A 60 -11.96 -10.45 14.10
C GLU A 60 -12.45 -10.14 12.68
N GLN A 61 -12.56 -8.84 12.38
CA GLN A 61 -12.87 -8.39 11.03
C GLN A 61 -11.67 -8.58 10.10
N ALA A 62 -11.94 -8.79 8.81
CA ALA A 62 -10.89 -8.85 7.81
C ALA A 62 -10.18 -7.49 7.71
N ILE A 63 -8.85 -7.52 7.73
CA ILE A 63 -8.01 -6.35 7.59
C ILE A 63 -7.13 -6.50 6.35
N PHE A 64 -6.94 -5.40 5.64
CA PHE A 64 -5.96 -5.34 4.58
C PHE A 64 -4.62 -4.88 5.13
N ARG A 65 -3.57 -5.64 4.81
CA ARG A 65 -2.18 -5.33 5.13
C ARG A 65 -1.42 -5.23 3.83
N LEU A 66 -0.71 -4.13 3.66
CA LEU A 66 0.18 -3.91 2.54
C LEU A 66 1.62 -4.07 3.03
N LYS A 67 2.34 -5.08 2.51
CA LYS A 67 3.76 -5.29 2.80
C LYS A 67 4.56 -4.81 1.61
N SER A 68 5.53 -3.93 1.86
CA SER A 68 6.50 -3.51 0.85
C SER A 68 7.85 -4.20 1.09
N PHE A 69 8.61 -4.43 0.02
CA PHE A 69 9.99 -4.92 0.14
C PHE A 69 10.92 -3.85 0.73
N ASN A 70 10.65 -2.58 0.43
CA ASN A 70 11.40 -1.47 1.00
C ASN A 70 10.70 -0.93 2.24
N PRO A 71 11.32 -0.96 3.44
CA PRO A 71 10.72 -0.46 4.67
C PRO A 71 10.41 1.04 4.65
N MET A 72 11.10 1.84 3.83
CA MET A 72 10.73 3.25 3.62
C MET A 72 9.36 3.42 2.97
N GLN A 73 8.89 2.42 2.21
CA GLN A 73 7.57 2.40 1.57
C GLN A 73 6.50 1.71 2.44
N ALA A 74 6.90 1.08 3.56
CA ALA A 74 6.00 0.32 4.43
C ALA A 74 5.21 1.21 5.39
N GLY A 75 5.67 2.44 5.61
CA GLY A 75 5.08 3.39 6.54
C GLY A 75 3.98 4.22 5.90
N GLY A 76 2.81 4.30 6.54
CA GLY A 76 1.73 5.21 6.14
C GLY A 76 0.36 4.55 6.12
N SER A 77 -0.64 5.31 5.66
CA SER A 77 -2.00 4.81 5.42
C SER A 77 -2.16 4.55 3.92
N ALA A 78 -2.50 3.32 3.55
CA ALA A 78 -2.89 2.99 2.18
C ALA A 78 -4.41 3.02 2.02
N THR A 79 -4.89 3.53 0.89
CA THR A 79 -6.31 3.48 0.52
C THR A 79 -6.51 2.39 -0.52
N LEU A 80 -7.51 1.55 -0.31
CA LEU A 80 -7.90 0.49 -1.23
C LEU A 80 -8.96 1.02 -2.18
N LEU A 81 -8.66 0.94 -3.47
CA LEU A 81 -9.53 1.32 -4.57
C LEU A 81 -9.76 0.11 -5.46
N ALA A 82 -11.02 -0.17 -5.78
CA ALA A 82 -11.37 -1.08 -6.86
C ALA A 82 -11.35 -0.27 -8.17
N ALA A 83 -10.21 -0.29 -8.85
CA ALA A 83 -10.03 0.35 -10.15
C ALA A 83 -10.60 -0.52 -11.28
N ALA A 84 -11.15 0.13 -12.30
CA ALA A 84 -11.57 -0.54 -13.52
C ALA A 84 -10.35 -1.12 -14.25
N ALA A 85 -10.56 -2.27 -14.90
CA ALA A 85 -9.52 -2.88 -15.73
C ALA A 85 -9.18 -1.97 -16.93
N PRO A 86 -7.92 -1.98 -17.43
CA PRO A 86 -7.51 -1.11 -18.53
C PRO A 86 -8.34 -1.24 -19.82
N TRP A 87 -8.93 -2.41 -20.06
CA TRP A 87 -9.76 -2.70 -21.24
C TRP A 87 -11.25 -2.39 -21.05
N GLN A 88 -11.66 -1.85 -19.89
CA GLN A 88 -13.04 -1.43 -19.63
C GLN A 88 -13.14 0.09 -19.48
N PRO A 89 -12.95 0.85 -20.58
CA PRO A 89 -13.14 2.30 -20.53
C PRO A 89 -14.61 2.61 -20.23
N GLY A 90 -14.87 3.31 -19.10
CA GLY A 90 -16.21 3.78 -18.72
C GLY A 90 -16.78 3.16 -17.43
N VAL A 91 -16.13 2.15 -16.84
CA VAL A 91 -16.51 1.65 -15.51
C VAL A 91 -15.91 2.56 -14.43
N ALA A 92 -16.72 3.03 -13.49
CA ALA A 92 -16.26 3.93 -12.43
C ALA A 92 -15.40 3.20 -11.38
N THR A 93 -14.25 3.76 -11.05
CA THR A 93 -13.42 3.34 -9.91
C THR A 93 -14.16 3.64 -8.61
N SER A 94 -14.24 2.67 -7.69
CA SER A 94 -14.91 2.83 -6.40
C SER A 94 -13.95 2.58 -5.23
N THR A 95 -14.12 3.33 -4.14
CA THR A 95 -13.31 3.17 -2.93
C THR A 95 -13.86 2.02 -2.09
N SER A 96 -13.05 0.97 -1.87
CA SER A 96 -13.49 -0.24 -1.16
C SER A 96 -13.07 -0.26 0.31
N GLY A 97 -12.08 0.55 0.73
CA GLY A 97 -11.69 0.65 2.13
C GLY A 97 -10.40 1.43 2.39
N ARG A 98 -10.04 1.62 3.67
CA ARG A 98 -8.78 2.24 4.10
C ARG A 98 -8.03 1.30 5.03
N SER A 99 -6.76 1.06 4.76
CA SER A 99 -5.90 0.30 5.67
C SER A 99 -5.54 1.13 6.90
N ARG A 100 -5.41 0.47 8.05
CA ARG A 100 -4.89 1.11 9.26
C ARG A 100 -3.41 1.45 9.03
N PRO A 101 -2.94 2.62 9.49
CA PRO A 101 -1.53 2.96 9.39
C PRO A 101 -0.69 1.89 10.07
N VAL A 102 0.27 1.33 9.34
CA VAL A 102 1.33 0.53 9.97
C VAL A 102 2.26 1.55 10.63
N PRO A 103 2.49 1.49 11.95
CA PRO A 103 3.48 2.35 12.56
C PRO A 103 4.81 2.08 11.86
N MET A 104 5.45 3.13 11.33
CA MET A 104 6.87 3.04 11.00
C MET A 104 7.54 2.58 12.29
N GLY A 105 8.07 1.36 12.30
CA GLY A 105 8.94 0.94 13.37
C GLY A 105 10.09 1.93 13.39
N CYS A 106 10.10 2.83 14.37
CA CYS A 106 11.33 3.52 14.72
C CYS A 106 12.32 2.40 15.02
N CYS A 107 13.32 2.19 14.15
CA CYS A 107 14.54 1.50 14.55
C CYS A 107 15.29 2.43 15.51
N SER A 108 14.71 2.66 16.70
CA SER A 108 15.47 3.05 17.86
C SER A 108 16.27 1.82 18.27
N THR A 109 17.59 1.94 18.09
CA THR A 109 18.64 1.16 18.73
C THR A 109 18.17 0.04 19.67
N ALA A 110 18.53 -1.19 19.30
CA ALA A 110 18.72 -2.34 20.19
C ALA A 110 17.52 -2.78 21.05
N THR A 111 16.50 -3.42 20.46
CA THR A 111 15.86 -4.58 21.12
C THR A 111 15.25 -5.54 20.10
N ARG A 112 16.04 -6.55 19.71
CA ARG A 112 15.64 -7.93 19.37
C ARG A 112 14.17 -8.10 18.90
N CYS A 113 13.93 -8.01 17.59
CA CYS A 113 12.71 -8.56 16.99
C CYS A 113 12.75 -10.08 17.15
N ARG A 114 11.91 -10.60 18.05
CA ARG A 114 11.64 -12.02 18.18
C ARG A 114 10.52 -12.36 17.19
N PRO A 115 10.68 -13.32 16.28
CA PRO A 115 9.54 -13.85 15.55
C PRO A 115 8.69 -14.63 16.57
N ASP A 116 7.44 -14.22 16.74
CA ASP A 116 6.45 -15.00 17.48
C ASP A 116 6.21 -16.32 16.73
N VAL A 117 6.12 -17.38 17.54
CA VAL A 117 5.97 -18.81 17.24
C VAL A 117 4.76 -19.10 16.34
#